data_AF-A0A9W3P3W4-F1
#
_entry.id   AF-A0A9W3P3W4-F1
#
_cell.length_a   1.000
_cell.length_b   1.000
_cell.length_c   1.000
_cell.angle_alpha   90.00
_cell.angle_beta   90.00
_cell.angle_gamma   90.00
#
_symmetry.space_group_name_H-M   'P 1'
#
loop_
_entity.id
_entity.type
_entity.pdbx_description
1 polymer ?
#
loop_
_entity_poly.entity_id
_entity_poly.type
_entity_poly.pdbx_seq_one_letter_code
_entity_poly.pdbx_strand_id
1 'polypeptide(L)' 'MDDPNSYNYIFGQVKKDQFFIDLRKANGVTKTWLHEQHPIFAGITTEGPDIPKTVDISLGKAFDILVQIQKVSPSQVHQ' A
#
# COMPACT_ATOMS: atom_id res chain seq x y z
N MET A 1 -10.42 5.06 -2.37
CA MET A 1 -9.35 4.56 -3.26
C MET A 1 -9.78 3.16 -3.61
N ASP A 2 -10.71 3.10 -4.55
CA ASP A 2 -11.69 2.01 -4.61
C ASP A 2 -11.34 1.00 -5.70
N ASP A 3 -10.09 1.05 -6.20
CA ASP A 3 -9.59 0.09 -7.16
C ASP A 3 -9.33 -1.24 -6.45
N PRO A 4 -10.12 -2.29 -6.76
CA PRO A 4 -9.98 -3.59 -6.12
C PRO A 4 -8.66 -4.29 -6.43
N ASN A 5 -7.91 -3.82 -7.43
CA ASN A 5 -6.60 -4.38 -7.81
C ASN A 5 -5.42 -3.69 -7.08
N SER A 6 -5.67 -2.61 -6.36
CA SER A 6 -4.60 -1.90 -5.65
C SER A 6 -4.16 -2.61 -4.38
N TYR A 7 -2.87 -2.46 -4.01
CA TYR A 7 -2.37 -2.97 -2.74
C TYR A 7 -3.16 -2.39 -1.56
N ASN A 8 -3.48 -1.09 -1.59
CA ASN A 8 -4.23 -0.43 -0.51
C ASN A 8 -5.59 -1.09 -0.27
N TYR A 9 -6.35 -1.39 -1.34
CA TYR A 9 -7.66 -2.00 -1.21
C TYR A 9 -7.56 -3.43 -0.66
N ILE A 10 -6.66 -4.25 -1.22
CA ILE A 10 -6.51 -5.66 -0.85
C ILE A 10 -6.05 -5.82 0.60
N PHE A 11 -5.00 -5.10 1.02
CA PHE A 11 -4.59 -5.08 2.42
C PHE A 11 -5.65 -4.40 3.33
N GLY A 12 -6.45 -3.49 2.76
CA GLY A 12 -7.62 -2.87 3.38
C GLY A 12 -8.73 -3.84 3.80
N GLN A 13 -8.83 -5.00 3.14
CA GLN A 13 -9.85 -6.01 3.46
C GLN A 13 -9.49 -6.87 4.69
N VAL A 14 -8.26 -6.81 5.18
CA VAL A 14 -7.83 -7.56 6.36
C VAL A 14 -8.53 -7.00 7.60
N LYS A 15 -9.28 -7.84 8.31
CA LYS A 15 -10.05 -7.49 9.53
C LYS A 15 -9.17 -7.31 10.76
N LYS A 16 -8.22 -6.37 10.68
CA LYS A 16 -7.37 -5.88 11.76
C LYS A 16 -7.12 -4.39 11.53
N ASP A 17 -7.24 -3.57 12.57
CA ASP A 17 -7.04 -2.12 12.45
C ASP A 17 -5.61 -1.77 12.03
N GLN A 18 -4.64 -2.52 12.55
CA GLN A 18 -3.21 -2.37 12.28
C GLN A 18 -2.55 -3.75 12.30
N PHE A 19 -1.60 -3.98 11.40
CA PHE A 19 -0.78 -5.19 11.40
C PHE A 19 0.51 -4.98 10.63
N PHE A 20 1.47 -5.89 10.82
CA PHE A 20 2.62 -6.01 9.95
C PHE A 20 2.75 -7.44 9.45
N ILE A 21 3.47 -7.61 8.34
CA ILE A 21 3.70 -8.91 7.72
C ILE A 21 5.08 -8.94 7.06
N ASP A 22 5.79 -10.06 7.20
CA ASP A 22 7.01 -10.34 6.46
C ASP A 22 6.65 -10.84 5.06
N LEU A 23 6.83 -9.98 4.05
CA LEU A 23 6.47 -10.27 2.66
C LEU A 23 7.36 -11.36 2.06
N ARG A 24 8.59 -11.54 2.55
CA ARG A 24 9.52 -12.57 2.08
C ARG A 24 9.05 -13.98 2.41
N LYS A 25 8.12 -14.11 3.37
CA LYS A 25 7.51 -15.39 3.77
C LYS A 25 6.24 -15.71 2.97
N ALA A 26 5.83 -14.86 2.03
CA ALA A 26 4.69 -15.13 1.17
C ALA A 26 4.93 -16.36 0.29
N ASN A 27 3.87 -17.12 0.05
CA ASN A 27 3.90 -18.37 -0.73
C ASN A 27 2.81 -18.36 -1.81
N GLY A 28 2.92 -19.30 -2.76
CA GLY A 28 1.90 -19.53 -3.79
C GLY A 28 1.56 -18.27 -4.60
N VAL A 29 0.27 -18.11 -4.93
CA VAL A 29 -0.25 -16.97 -5.74
C VAL A 29 0.05 -15.62 -5.11
N THR A 30 0.05 -15.52 -3.78
CA THR A 30 0.39 -14.28 -3.07
C THR A 30 1.84 -13.86 -3.33
N LYS A 31 2.76 -14.83 -3.39
CA LYS A 31 4.16 -14.53 -3.72
C LYS A 31 4.28 -13.99 -5.13
N THR A 32 3.63 -14.61 -6.11
CA THR A 32 3.65 -14.14 -7.50
C THR A 32 3.05 -12.74 -7.62
N TRP A 33 1.87 -12.54 -7.03
CA TRP A 33 1.17 -11.25 -7.01
C TRP A 33 2.01 -10.12 -6.40
N LEU A 34 2.72 -10.37 -5.28
CA LEU A 34 3.62 -9.38 -4.69
C LEU A 34 4.82 -9.01 -5.60
N HIS A 35 5.20 -9.87 -6.56
CA HIS A 35 6.29 -9.59 -7.52
C HIS A 35 5.80 -8.98 -8.84
N GLU A 36 4.49 -8.87 -9.04
CA GLU A 36 3.84 -8.16 -10.14
C GLU A 36 3.69 -6.67 -9.81
N GLN A 37 3.43 -5.86 -10.84
CA GLN A 37 3.19 -4.43 -10.70
C GLN A 37 1.69 -4.20 -10.44
N HIS A 38 1.37 -3.56 -9.31
CA HIS A 38 0.00 -3.13 -9.00
C HIS A 38 0.00 -1.71 -8.41
N PRO A 39 -1.13 -0.98 -8.52
CA PRO A 39 -1.22 0.36 -7.99
C PRO A 39 -1.07 0.42 -6.46
N ILE A 40 -0.32 1.40 -5.97
CA ILE A 40 -0.23 1.80 -4.56
C ILE A 40 -0.43 3.32 -4.42
N PHE A 41 -0.77 3.79 -3.21
CA PHE A 41 -0.88 5.21 -2.92
C PHE A 41 0.50 5.87 -3.04
N ALA A 42 0.57 6.96 -3.81
CA ALA A 42 1.85 7.59 -4.13
C ALA A 42 2.43 8.41 -2.98
N GLY A 43 1.59 8.96 -2.09
CA GLY A 43 2.06 9.71 -0.92
C GLY A 43 2.85 10.98 -1.25
N ILE A 44 2.59 11.62 -2.40
CA ILE A 44 3.24 12.87 -2.78
C ILE A 44 2.80 14.00 -1.85
N THR A 45 3.71 14.91 -1.51
CA THR A 45 3.48 16.01 -0.55
C THR A 45 2.69 17.19 -1.12
N THR A 46 2.41 17.18 -2.42
CA THR A 46 1.67 18.21 -3.14
C THR A 46 0.57 17.55 -3.95
N GLU A 47 -0.63 18.11 -3.95
CA GLU A 47 -1.76 17.68 -4.78
C GLU A 47 -1.90 18.62 -5.98
N GLY A 48 -2.17 18.08 -7.17
CA GLY A 48 -2.36 18.87 -8.38
C GLY A 48 -2.88 18.02 -9.55
N PRO A 49 -3.39 18.65 -10.63
CA PRO A 49 -3.95 17.93 -11.78
C PRO A 49 -2.96 16.96 -12.44
N ASP A 50 -1.68 17.35 -12.47
CA ASP A 50 -0.60 16.59 -13.12
C ASP A 50 0.19 15.71 -12.13
N ILE A 51 -0.20 15.69 -10.85
CA ILE A 51 0.49 14.91 -9.82
C ILE A 51 -0.26 13.58 -9.62
N PRO A 52 0.41 12.43 -9.83
CA PRO A 52 -0.25 11.13 -9.72
C PRO A 52 -0.60 10.82 -8.26
N LYS A 53 -1.84 10.37 -8.03
CA LYS A 53 -2.31 9.88 -6.72
C LYS A 53 -1.89 8.44 -6.43
N THR A 54 -1.56 7.70 -7.49
CA THR A 54 -1.12 6.31 -7.46
C THR A 54 0.11 6.11 -8.34
N VAL A 55 0.92 5.14 -7.98
CA VAL A 55 2.00 4.62 -8.85
C VAL A 55 1.93 3.11 -8.86
N ASP A 56 2.40 2.49 -9.93
CA ASP A 56 2.57 1.04 -9.97
C ASP A 56 3.87 0.66 -9.26
N ILE A 57 3.78 -0.36 -8.41
CA ILE A 57 4.93 -0.91 -7.70
C ILE A 57 4.87 -2.44 -7.67
N SER A 58 6.04 -3.07 -7.53
CA SER A 58 6.14 -4.46 -7.12
C SER A 58 6.45 -4.54 -5.63
N LEU A 59 5.42 -4.75 -4.81
CA LEU A 59 5.52 -4.54 -3.36
C LEU A 59 6.51 -5.50 -2.70
N GLY A 60 6.52 -6.77 -3.11
CA GLY A 60 7.44 -7.80 -2.61
C GLY A 60 8.88 -7.62 -3.07
N LYS A 61 9.14 -6.74 -4.05
CA LYS A 61 10.51 -6.32 -4.44
C LYS A 61 10.93 -5.03 -3.75
N ALA A 62 9.98 -4.14 -3.46
CA ALA A 62 10.24 -2.84 -2.84
C ALA A 62 10.45 -2.92 -1.33
N PHE A 63 9.75 -3.83 -0.65
CA PHE A 63 9.80 -3.96 0.80
C PHE A 63 9.93 -5.42 1.25
N ASP A 64 10.73 -5.66 2.29
CA ASP A 64 10.81 -6.95 2.96
C ASP A 64 9.63 -7.16 3.93
N ILE A 65 9.21 -6.10 4.62
CA ILE A 65 8.17 -6.10 5.65
C ILE A 65 7.21 -4.95 5.36
N LEU A 66 5.91 -5.21 5.41
CA LEU A 66 4.86 -4.21 5.28
C LEU A 66 4.21 -3.95 6.65
N VAL A 67 3.94 -2.68 6.96
CA VAL A 67 3.07 -2.27 8.07
C VAL A 67 1.83 -1.59 7.48
N GLN A 68 0.65 -2.15 7.76
CA GLN A 68 -0.63 -1.62 7.32
C GLN A 68 -1.35 -0.94 8.48
N ILE A 69 -1.88 0.27 8.22
CA ILE A 69 -2.71 1.04 9.14
C ILE A 69 -4.00 1.39 8.39
N GLN A 70 -5.14 0.84 8.81
CA GLN A 70 -6.37 0.95 8.03
C GLN A 70 -6.98 2.36 8.03
N LYS A 71 -6.76 3.12 9.10
CA LYS A 71 -7.30 4.47 9.24
C LYS A 71 -6.21 5.39 9.78
N VAL A 72 -5.93 6.45 9.04
CA VAL A 72 -4.99 7.50 9.42
C VAL A 72 -5.74 8.81 9.64
N SER A 73 -5.12 9.72 10.39
CA SER A 73 -5.59 11.10 10.58
C SER A 73 -4.50 12.07 10.16
N PRO A 74 -4.84 13.34 9.86
CA PRO A 74 -3.84 14.36 9.60
C PRO A 74 -2.81 14.46 10.74
N SER A 75 -1.55 14.71 10.38
CA SER A 75 -0.46 14.94 11.33
C SER A 75 -0.67 16.24 12.12
N GLN A 76 -0.19 16.31 13.34
CA GLN A 76 -0.20 17.53 14.15
C GLN A 76 0.94 18.46 13.73
N VAL A 77 0.63 19.47 12.93
CA VAL A 77 1.59 20.48 12.48
C VAL A 77 1.57 21.66 13.46
N HIS A 78 2.74 22.14 13.87
CA HIS A 78 2.81 23.41 14.63
C HIS A 78 2.38 24.56 13.72
N GLN A 79 1.52 25.44 14.26
CA GLN A 79 1.10 26.68 13.62
C GLN A 79 2.13 27.78 13.85
#